data_AF-A0A1W5Z8X1-F1
#
_entry.id   AF-A0A1W5Z8X1-F1
#
_cell.length_a   1.000
_cell.length_b   1.000
_cell.length_c   1.000
_cell.angle_alpha   90.00
_cell.angle_beta   90.00
_cell.angle_gamma   90.00
#
_symmetry.space_group_name_H-M   'P 1'
#
loop_
_entity.id
_entity.type
_entity.pdbx_description
1 polymer ?
#
loop_
_entity_poly.entity_id
_entity_poly.type
_entity_poly.pdbx_seq_one_letter_code
_entity_poly.pdbx_strand_id
1 'polypeptide(L)'
;MGESQTHGDVLVYLESDSAADLEDTERRLLSATSNWRQRWRIDGFRKENRMQDGKWLARNPFHFTEGFGNPDTEREVVDRAVIGPAQGGPAWAEGGSYQVIRIVQFATDLWDRDSVDEQERIIGRRREGRWLDGTPEEEQPNFAADPHGKATPLDSHVRLAAPDRRNPPPVVRRSYSYDRGDGDSGLIFSCFQRDLVQGFETVQRRLEGQSLAKYVLTTGGGYFFVPPPGDGWTEALLRS
;
A
#
# COMPACT_ATOMS: atom_id res chain seq x y z
N MET A 1 -0.82 -5.53 27.03
CA MET A 1 -1.30 -4.71 25.90
C MET A 1 -0.11 -3.85 25.50
N GLY A 2 0.59 -4.20 24.41
CA GLY A 2 1.80 -3.48 23.98
C GLY A 2 1.47 -2.04 23.60
N GLU A 3 2.47 -1.15 23.61
CA GLU A 3 2.31 0.22 23.09
C GLU A 3 1.70 0.17 21.68
N SER A 4 0.66 0.97 21.43
CA SER A 4 -0.03 1.00 20.15
C SER A 4 0.94 1.39 19.03
N GLN A 5 1.08 0.55 18.00
CA GLN A 5 1.89 0.82 16.80
C GLN A 5 1.18 1.80 15.86
N THR A 6 0.70 2.92 16.41
CA THR A 6 -0.15 3.88 15.72
C THR A 6 0.38 5.30 15.86
N HIS A 7 0.27 6.07 14.78
CA HIS A 7 0.63 7.50 14.72
C HIS A 7 2.10 7.78 15.11
N GLY A 8 2.41 9.04 15.36
CA GLY A 8 3.75 9.52 15.68
C GLY A 8 3.94 10.90 15.07
N ASP A 9 4.82 11.71 15.66
CA ASP A 9 5.08 13.06 15.16
C ASP A 9 5.85 13.03 13.84
N VAL A 10 6.75 12.06 13.69
CA VAL A 10 7.58 11.85 12.51
C VAL A 10 7.60 10.36 12.15
N LEU A 11 7.38 10.06 10.86
CA LEU A 11 7.68 8.76 10.27
C LEU A 11 9.01 8.88 9.51
N VAL A 12 9.96 8.00 9.83
CA VAL A 12 11.15 7.84 9.00
C VAL A 12 11.04 6.54 8.21
N TYR A 13 11.23 6.65 6.90
CA TYR A 13 11.15 5.55 5.96
C TYR A 13 12.54 5.27 5.40
N LEU A 14 13.09 4.09 5.68
CA LEU A 14 14.41 3.66 5.18
C LEU A 14 14.24 2.49 4.22
N GLU A 15 14.94 2.52 3.10
CA GLU A 15 15.01 1.41 2.15
C GLU A 15 16.40 1.22 1.57
N SER A 16 16.77 -0.03 1.35
CA SER A 16 17.98 -0.43 0.64
C SER A 16 17.79 -1.84 0.09
N ASP A 17 18.59 -2.21 -0.91
CA ASP A 17 18.82 -3.59 -1.31
C ASP A 17 19.85 -4.31 -0.42
N SER A 18 20.54 -3.57 0.46
CA SER A 18 21.51 -4.06 1.44
C SER A 18 21.00 -3.93 2.88
N ALA A 19 20.84 -5.06 3.56
CA ALA A 19 20.47 -5.08 4.98
C ALA A 19 21.52 -4.38 5.87
N ALA A 20 22.81 -4.52 5.52
CA ALA A 20 23.88 -3.87 6.26
C ALA A 20 23.82 -2.34 6.15
N ASP A 21 23.46 -1.82 4.97
CA ASP A 21 23.34 -0.37 4.75
C ASP A 21 22.11 0.20 5.48
N LEU A 22 21.01 -0.56 5.55
CA LEU A 22 19.84 -0.19 6.35
C LEU A 22 20.20 -0.09 7.83
N GLU A 23 20.86 -1.11 8.39
CA GLU A 23 21.28 -1.11 9.79
C GLU A 23 22.25 0.04 10.10
N ASP A 24 23.20 0.33 9.20
CA ASP A 24 24.11 1.46 9.40
C ASP A 24 23.40 2.80 9.36
N THR A 25 22.53 3.00 8.37
CA THR A 25 21.75 4.22 8.21
C THR A 25 20.87 4.48 9.42
N GLU A 26 20.18 3.44 9.91
CA GLU A 26 19.38 3.52 11.13
C GLU A 26 20.21 3.92 12.34
N ARG A 27 21.34 3.24 12.60
CA ARG A 27 22.20 3.56 13.74
C ARG A 27 22.64 5.02 13.72
N ARG A 28 23.02 5.52 12.54
CA ARG A 28 23.44 6.91 12.34
C ARG A 28 22.28 7.89 12.57
N LEU A 29 21.09 7.58 12.07
CA LEU A 29 19.88 8.36 12.28
C LEU A 29 19.54 8.47 13.77
N LEU A 30 19.48 7.34 14.49
CA LEU A 30 19.15 7.31 15.91
C LEU A 30 20.18 8.07 16.75
N SER A 31 21.47 8.01 16.38
CA SER A 31 22.53 8.81 17.00
C SER A 31 22.32 10.32 16.76
N ALA A 32 22.04 10.71 15.52
CA ALA A 32 21.80 12.10 15.14
C ALA A 32 20.51 12.69 15.72
N THR A 33 19.55 11.83 16.08
CA THR A 33 18.24 12.19 16.64
C THR A 33 18.11 11.72 18.10
N SER A 34 19.20 11.79 18.87
CA SER A 34 19.23 11.31 20.27
C SER A 34 18.21 11.96 21.22
N ASN A 35 17.64 13.10 20.83
CA ASN A 35 16.55 13.77 21.54
C ASN A 35 15.14 13.27 21.15
N TRP A 36 15.02 12.37 20.18
CA TRP A 36 13.76 11.75 19.76
C TRP A 36 13.54 10.44 20.52
N ARG A 37 12.27 10.08 20.73
CA ARG A 37 11.89 8.78 21.29
C ARG A 37 11.25 7.94 20.20
N GLN A 38 11.82 6.78 19.90
CA GLN A 38 11.19 5.82 18.99
C GLN A 38 9.85 5.35 19.59
N ARG A 39 8.77 5.59 18.85
CA ARG A 39 7.41 5.21 19.25
C ARG A 39 7.07 3.77 18.86
N TRP A 40 7.41 3.39 17.63
CA TRP A 40 7.30 2.03 17.13
C TRP A 40 8.25 1.85 15.94
N ARG A 41 8.53 0.60 15.61
CA ARG A 41 9.34 0.19 14.46
C ARG A 41 8.71 -1.07 13.85
N ILE A 42 8.78 -1.18 12.54
CA ILE A 42 8.49 -2.42 11.84
C ILE A 42 9.46 -2.58 10.66
N ASP A 43 10.11 -3.73 10.61
CA ASP A 43 10.96 -4.12 9.49
C ASP A 43 10.12 -4.85 8.45
N GLY A 44 10.44 -4.60 7.18
CA GLY A 44 9.73 -5.20 6.06
C GLY A 44 10.65 -5.53 4.91
N PHE A 45 10.18 -6.41 4.04
CA PHE A 45 10.88 -6.85 2.85
C PHE A 45 9.95 -6.87 1.65
N ARG A 46 10.53 -6.68 0.48
CA ARG A 46 9.82 -6.74 -0.79
C ARG A 46 10.75 -7.38 -1.81
N LYS A 47 10.24 -8.37 -2.55
CA LYS A 47 10.93 -8.86 -3.75
C LYS A 47 10.73 -7.88 -4.89
N GLU A 48 11.71 -7.81 -5.78
CA GLU A 48 11.58 -7.03 -7.02
C GLU A 48 10.30 -7.40 -7.75
N ASN A 49 9.55 -6.38 -8.16
CA ASN A 49 8.35 -6.55 -8.96
C ASN A 49 8.71 -6.75 -10.43
N ARG A 50 9.38 -7.86 -10.73
CA ARG A 50 9.76 -8.26 -12.09
C ARG A 50 9.32 -9.68 -12.40
N MET A 51 9.21 -9.96 -13.68
CA MET A 51 9.04 -11.31 -14.17
C MET A 51 10.40 -12.00 -14.33
N GLN A 52 10.44 -13.28 -13.97
CA GLN A 52 11.53 -14.20 -14.28
C GLN A 52 10.91 -15.50 -14.79
N ASP A 53 11.37 -15.99 -15.94
CA ASP A 53 10.86 -17.22 -16.57
C ASP A 53 9.33 -17.24 -16.74
N GLY A 54 8.75 -16.10 -17.12
CA GLY A 54 7.30 -15.96 -17.32
C GLY A 54 6.48 -15.88 -16.02
N LYS A 55 7.12 -15.71 -14.85
CA LYS A 55 6.44 -15.64 -13.54
C LYS A 55 6.84 -14.40 -12.78
N TRP A 56 5.86 -13.72 -12.20
CA TRP A 56 6.08 -12.63 -11.24
C TRP A 56 6.76 -13.13 -9.97
N LEU A 57 7.90 -12.51 -9.62
CA LEU A 57 8.67 -12.82 -8.41
C LEU A 57 8.04 -12.26 -7.13
N ALA A 58 7.43 -11.07 -7.22
CA ALA A 58 6.79 -10.42 -6.08
C ALA A 58 5.44 -11.09 -5.77
N ARG A 59 5.37 -11.69 -4.58
CA ARG A 59 4.16 -12.30 -4.02
C ARG A 59 3.95 -11.76 -2.62
N ASN A 60 2.70 -11.50 -2.27
CA ASN A 60 2.33 -11.24 -0.88
C ASN A 60 2.24 -12.54 -0.08
N PRO A 61 2.10 -12.48 1.25
CA PRO A 61 1.98 -13.67 2.09
C PRO A 61 0.76 -14.56 1.76
N PHE A 62 -0.25 -14.05 1.04
CA PHE A 62 -1.37 -14.84 0.52
C PHE A 62 -1.11 -15.49 -0.85
N HIS A 63 0.13 -15.39 -1.36
CA HIS A 63 0.61 -15.99 -2.61
C HIS A 63 0.10 -15.32 -3.91
N PHE A 64 -0.49 -14.14 -3.83
CA PHE A 64 -0.94 -13.38 -5.01
C PHE A 64 0.17 -12.47 -5.53
N THR A 65 0.18 -12.26 -6.85
CA THR A 65 1.04 -11.24 -7.46
C THR A 65 0.66 -9.84 -6.97
N GLU A 66 1.66 -9.03 -6.65
CA GLU A 66 1.47 -7.65 -6.21
C GLU A 66 1.80 -6.63 -7.31
N GLY A 67 1.50 -5.36 -7.04
CA GLY A 67 1.90 -4.24 -7.91
C GLY A 67 0.91 -3.87 -9.02
N PHE A 68 -0.02 -4.74 -9.39
CA PHE A 68 -1.03 -4.40 -10.40
C PHE A 68 -1.90 -3.21 -9.99
N GLY A 69 -2.13 -2.27 -10.92
CA GLY A 69 -2.94 -1.07 -10.69
C GLY A 69 -2.19 0.12 -10.08
N ASN A 70 -0.89 -0.02 -9.80
CA ASN A 70 -0.03 1.13 -9.64
C ASN A 70 0.18 1.85 -10.98
N PRO A 71 0.57 3.14 -10.96
CA PRO A 71 1.00 3.84 -12.15
C PRO A 71 2.15 3.15 -12.87
N ASP A 72 2.13 3.22 -14.20
CA ASP A 72 3.20 2.68 -15.06
C ASP A 72 4.25 3.74 -15.42
N THR A 73 3.93 5.03 -15.22
CA THR A 73 4.81 6.14 -15.60
C THR A 73 5.05 7.10 -14.45
N GLU A 74 6.22 7.75 -14.43
CA GLU A 74 6.55 8.80 -13.47
C GLU A 74 5.53 9.95 -13.50
N ARG A 75 5.08 10.33 -14.70
CA ARG A 75 4.05 11.35 -14.86
C ARG A 75 2.76 10.97 -14.13
N GLU A 76 2.32 9.73 -14.26
CA GLU A 76 1.12 9.25 -13.59
C GLU A 76 1.31 9.11 -12.08
N VAL A 77 2.52 8.76 -11.61
CA VAL A 77 2.88 8.84 -10.18
C VAL A 77 2.69 10.27 -9.68
N VAL A 78 3.26 11.26 -10.38
CA VAL A 78 3.14 12.68 -10.01
C VAL A 78 1.68 13.12 -9.99
N ASP A 79 0.92 12.79 -11.05
CA ASP A 79 -0.48 13.19 -11.18
C ASP A 79 -1.36 12.62 -10.05
N ARG A 80 -1.05 11.43 -9.54
CA ARG A 80 -1.81 10.79 -8.44
C ARG A 80 -1.30 11.18 -7.04
N ALA A 81 0.01 11.31 -6.86
CA ALA A 81 0.61 11.39 -5.52
C ALA A 81 1.10 12.77 -5.09
N VAL A 82 1.43 13.66 -6.02
CA VAL A 82 2.09 14.93 -5.69
C VAL A 82 1.08 16.06 -5.59
N ILE A 83 1.17 16.84 -4.51
CA ILE A 83 0.32 18.00 -4.27
C ILE A 83 0.73 19.11 -5.24
N GLY A 84 -0.22 19.55 -6.05
CA GLY A 84 -0.01 20.61 -7.04
C GLY A 84 -0.41 21.99 -6.52
N PRO A 85 0.13 23.08 -7.11
CA PRO A 85 -0.14 24.45 -6.68
C PRO A 85 -1.63 24.86 -6.81
N ALA A 86 -2.36 24.22 -7.73
CA ALA A 86 -3.77 24.52 -7.98
C ALA A 86 -4.74 23.94 -6.93
N GLN A 87 -4.26 23.18 -5.94
CA GLN A 87 -5.13 22.47 -4.98
C GLN A 87 -5.56 23.33 -3.77
N GLY A 88 -5.07 24.56 -3.63
CA GLY A 88 -5.51 25.49 -2.58
C GLY A 88 -5.08 25.11 -1.16
N GLY A 89 -4.05 24.27 -1.03
CA GLY A 89 -3.40 23.93 0.24
C GLY A 89 -2.37 24.99 0.68
N PRO A 90 -1.75 24.82 1.86
CA PRO A 90 -0.69 25.72 2.29
C PRO A 90 0.55 25.56 1.41
N ALA A 91 1.21 26.69 1.09
CA ALA A 91 2.33 26.72 0.16
C ALA A 91 3.50 25.78 0.56
N TRP A 92 3.70 25.53 1.85
CA TRP A 92 4.74 24.60 2.34
C TRP A 92 4.48 23.14 1.96
N ALA A 93 3.24 22.78 1.61
CA ALA A 93 2.87 21.41 1.26
C ALA A 93 2.95 21.13 -0.26
N GLU A 94 3.08 22.16 -1.09
CA GLU A 94 3.21 22.01 -2.55
C GLU A 94 4.45 21.18 -2.91
N GLY A 95 4.28 20.21 -3.81
CA GLY A 95 5.33 19.24 -4.16
C GLY A 95 5.49 18.09 -3.16
N GLY A 96 4.77 18.12 -2.03
CA GLY A 96 4.70 17.02 -1.07
C GLY A 96 3.66 15.96 -1.44
N SER A 97 3.43 15.02 -0.52
CA SER A 97 2.43 13.96 -0.66
C SER A 97 1.88 13.56 0.71
N TYR A 98 0.66 13.04 0.76
CA TYR A 98 0.19 12.35 1.95
C TYR A 98 0.58 10.87 1.86
N GLN A 99 1.11 10.32 2.96
CA GLN A 99 1.40 8.90 3.08
C GLN A 99 0.49 8.24 4.12
N VAL A 100 -0.09 7.09 3.76
CA VAL A 100 -0.82 6.23 4.70
C VAL A 100 -0.02 4.96 4.93
N ILE A 101 0.18 4.60 6.19
CA ILE A 101 0.69 3.30 6.61
C ILE A 101 -0.43 2.51 7.29
N ARG A 102 -0.58 1.23 6.96
CA ARG A 102 -1.36 0.25 7.73
C ARG A 102 -0.51 -0.98 7.96
N ILE A 103 -0.35 -1.39 9.21
CA ILE A 103 0.22 -2.69 9.56
C ILE A 103 -0.94 -3.67 9.56
N VAL A 104 -0.95 -4.59 8.58
CA VAL A 104 -2.05 -5.51 8.34
C VAL A 104 -1.53 -6.93 8.55
N GLN A 105 -1.90 -7.54 9.68
CA GLN A 105 -1.61 -8.94 9.96
C GLN A 105 -2.51 -9.84 9.10
N PHE A 106 -1.92 -10.89 8.55
CA PHE A 106 -2.59 -11.85 7.68
C PHE A 106 -2.82 -13.16 8.45
N ALA A 107 -4.05 -13.67 8.42
CA ALA A 107 -4.39 -14.95 9.01
C ALA A 107 -4.08 -16.10 8.03
N THR A 108 -2.79 -16.31 7.72
CA THR A 108 -2.31 -17.28 6.72
C THR A 108 -2.79 -18.70 6.99
N ASP A 109 -2.83 -19.13 8.26
CA ASP A 109 -3.31 -20.46 8.63
C ASP A 109 -4.78 -20.71 8.31
N LEU A 110 -5.61 -19.66 8.35
CA LEU A 110 -7.01 -19.74 7.95
C LEU A 110 -7.13 -19.65 6.42
N TRP A 111 -6.34 -18.76 5.81
CA TRP A 111 -6.28 -18.58 4.37
C TRP A 111 -5.92 -19.88 3.64
N ASP A 112 -4.90 -20.59 4.10
CA ASP A 112 -4.36 -21.79 3.45
C ASP A 112 -5.28 -23.02 3.56
N ARG A 113 -6.35 -22.94 4.37
CA ARG A 113 -7.39 -23.98 4.45
C ARG A 113 -8.45 -23.82 3.37
N ASP A 114 -8.62 -22.63 2.81
CA ASP A 114 -9.53 -22.40 1.70
C ASP A 114 -8.97 -22.97 0.39
N SER A 115 -9.86 -23.35 -0.53
CA SER A 115 -9.43 -23.75 -1.86
C SER A 115 -8.82 -22.57 -2.62
N VAL A 116 -7.94 -22.87 -3.58
CA VAL A 116 -7.38 -21.85 -4.49
C VAL A 116 -8.50 -21.04 -5.17
N ASP A 117 -9.55 -21.72 -5.65
CA ASP A 117 -10.69 -21.07 -6.30
C ASP A 117 -11.40 -20.08 -5.37
N GLU A 118 -11.59 -20.44 -4.08
CA GLU A 118 -12.21 -19.54 -3.11
C GLU A 118 -11.32 -18.32 -2.86
N GLN A 119 -10.03 -18.53 -2.62
CA GLN A 119 -9.07 -17.43 -2.45
C GLN A 119 -9.05 -16.47 -3.65
N GLU A 120 -9.04 -17.02 -4.87
CA GLU A 120 -9.05 -16.23 -6.10
C GLU A 120 -10.35 -15.43 -6.26
N ARG A 121 -11.49 -15.98 -5.84
CA ARG A 121 -12.78 -15.27 -5.80
C ARG A 121 -12.78 -14.15 -4.78
N ILE A 122 -12.20 -14.37 -3.60
CA ILE A 122 -12.08 -13.36 -2.54
C ILE A 122 -11.19 -12.19 -2.99
N ILE A 123 -10.06 -12.49 -3.64
CA ILE A 123 -9.20 -11.44 -4.20
C ILE A 123 -9.85 -10.80 -5.42
N GLY A 124 -10.52 -11.57 -6.27
CA GLY A 124 -11.08 -11.15 -7.56
C GLY A 124 -10.08 -11.25 -8.72
N ARG A 125 -9.03 -12.05 -8.57
CA ARG A 125 -7.97 -12.26 -9.56
C ARG A 125 -7.45 -13.69 -9.43
N ARG A 126 -6.85 -14.25 -10.47
CA ARG A 126 -6.10 -15.50 -10.38
C ARG A 126 -4.81 -15.28 -9.59
N ARG A 127 -4.33 -16.30 -8.87
CA ARG A 127 -3.08 -16.21 -8.09
C ARG A 127 -1.94 -15.74 -8.98
N GLU A 128 -1.84 -16.25 -10.20
CA GLU A 128 -0.79 -15.89 -11.16
C GLU A 128 -0.88 -14.47 -11.72
N GLY A 129 -2.06 -13.82 -11.70
CA GLY A 129 -2.24 -12.44 -12.17
C GLY A 129 -3.31 -12.25 -13.24
N ARG A 130 -3.81 -13.29 -13.91
CA ARG A 130 -4.94 -13.09 -14.86
C ARG A 130 -6.22 -12.68 -14.14
N TRP A 131 -7.11 -11.97 -14.82
CA TRP A 131 -8.43 -11.65 -14.29
C TRP A 131 -9.37 -12.86 -14.33
N LEU A 132 -10.36 -12.89 -13.45
CA LEU A 132 -11.31 -14.01 -13.36
C LEU A 132 -12.24 -14.11 -14.57
N ASP A 133 -12.47 -13.01 -15.28
CA ASP A 133 -13.22 -12.94 -16.55
C ASP A 133 -12.38 -13.35 -17.78
N GLY A 134 -11.11 -13.70 -17.57
CA GLY A 134 -10.18 -14.10 -18.63
C GLY A 134 -9.41 -12.94 -19.27
N THR A 135 -9.63 -11.70 -18.84
CA THR A 135 -8.81 -10.57 -19.30
C THR A 135 -7.33 -10.81 -18.96
N PRO A 136 -6.38 -10.49 -19.88
CA PRO A 136 -4.95 -10.57 -19.63
C PRO A 136 -4.50 -9.76 -18.41
N GLU A 137 -3.38 -10.15 -17.81
CA GLU A 137 -2.95 -9.58 -16.52
C GLU A 137 -2.49 -8.12 -16.61
N GLU A 138 -2.11 -7.67 -17.80
CA GLU A 138 -1.65 -6.34 -18.18
C GLU A 138 -2.80 -5.43 -18.65
N GLU A 139 -3.98 -6.00 -18.89
CA GLU A 139 -5.17 -5.27 -19.35
C GLU A 139 -6.12 -4.95 -18.20
N GLN A 140 -7.08 -4.06 -18.47
CA GLN A 140 -8.09 -3.64 -17.50
C GLN A 140 -9.41 -4.40 -17.71
N PRO A 141 -9.93 -5.08 -16.67
CA PRO A 141 -11.18 -5.83 -16.75
C PRO A 141 -12.34 -4.84 -16.81
N ASN A 142 -13.44 -5.23 -17.46
CA ASN A 142 -14.63 -4.41 -17.53
C ASN A 142 -15.70 -4.90 -16.56
N PHE A 143 -15.58 -4.53 -15.28
CA PHE A 143 -16.54 -4.96 -14.24
C PHE A 143 -17.99 -4.53 -14.54
N ALA A 144 -18.20 -3.45 -15.31
CA ALA A 144 -19.54 -3.03 -15.73
C ALA A 144 -20.24 -4.03 -16.67
N ALA A 145 -19.47 -4.85 -17.41
CA ALA A 145 -20.00 -5.94 -18.23
C ALA A 145 -20.41 -7.18 -17.41
N ASP A 146 -20.03 -7.25 -16.13
CA ASP A 146 -20.43 -8.29 -15.18
C ASP A 146 -21.19 -7.70 -13.99
N PRO A 147 -22.38 -7.09 -14.19
CA PRO A 147 -23.09 -6.34 -13.16
C PRO A 147 -23.58 -7.19 -11.98
N HIS A 148 -23.64 -8.51 -12.17
CA HIS A 148 -24.08 -9.47 -11.14
C HIS A 148 -22.92 -10.22 -10.48
N GLY A 149 -21.66 -9.92 -10.84
CA GLY A 149 -20.49 -10.55 -10.25
C GLY A 149 -20.38 -12.05 -10.50
N LYS A 150 -20.83 -12.52 -11.68
CA LYS A 150 -20.77 -13.93 -12.06
C LYS A 150 -19.32 -14.39 -12.27
N ALA A 151 -18.51 -13.56 -12.92
CA ALA A 151 -17.10 -13.83 -13.15
C ALA A 151 -16.24 -13.32 -11.99
N THR A 152 -16.37 -12.03 -11.67
CA THR A 152 -15.64 -11.41 -10.56
C THR A 152 -16.62 -11.01 -9.45
N PRO A 153 -16.60 -11.66 -8.27
CA PRO A 153 -17.56 -11.39 -7.20
C PRO A 153 -17.67 -9.91 -6.84
N LEU A 154 -18.88 -9.45 -6.53
CA LEU A 154 -19.17 -8.04 -6.22
C LEU A 154 -18.41 -7.55 -4.96
N ASP A 155 -18.12 -8.46 -4.05
CA ASP A 155 -17.43 -8.25 -2.78
C ASP A 155 -15.94 -8.63 -2.81
N SER A 156 -15.41 -8.92 -4.00
CA SER A 156 -13.99 -9.23 -4.18
C SER A 156 -13.11 -7.99 -3.99
N HIS A 157 -11.93 -8.20 -3.40
CA HIS A 157 -11.03 -7.13 -2.98
C HIS A 157 -10.69 -6.16 -4.12
N VAL A 158 -10.24 -6.69 -5.27
CA VAL A 158 -9.80 -5.85 -6.39
C VAL A 158 -10.96 -5.07 -7.00
N ARG A 159 -12.17 -5.65 -7.07
CA ARG A 159 -13.36 -5.01 -7.65
C ARG A 159 -13.84 -3.87 -6.76
N LEU A 160 -13.87 -4.06 -5.45
CA LEU A 160 -14.22 -3.00 -4.51
C LEU A 160 -13.15 -1.89 -4.47
N ALA A 161 -11.86 -2.26 -4.52
CA ALA A 161 -10.77 -1.29 -4.45
C ALA A 161 -10.77 -0.31 -5.64
N ALA A 162 -10.98 -0.82 -6.87
CA ALA A 162 -11.18 0.03 -8.05
C ALA A 162 -12.29 -0.56 -8.95
N PRO A 163 -13.55 -0.14 -8.76
CA PRO A 163 -14.69 -0.66 -9.52
C PRO A 163 -14.69 -0.19 -10.98
N ASP A 164 -14.01 0.93 -11.27
CA ASP A 164 -13.65 1.35 -12.63
C ASP A 164 -12.13 1.40 -12.71
N ARG A 165 -11.52 0.43 -13.40
CA ARG A 165 -10.06 0.39 -13.54
C ARG A 165 -9.52 1.29 -14.63
N ARG A 166 -10.38 1.83 -15.51
CA ARG A 166 -9.97 2.86 -16.48
C ARG A 166 -9.82 4.22 -15.81
N ASN A 167 -10.48 4.42 -14.67
CA ASN A 167 -10.34 5.58 -13.80
C ASN A 167 -9.98 5.14 -12.38
N PRO A 168 -8.78 4.57 -12.18
CA PRO A 168 -8.39 4.02 -10.89
C PRO A 168 -8.29 5.13 -9.83
N PRO A 169 -8.47 4.80 -8.54
CA PRO A 169 -8.24 5.74 -7.45
C PRO A 169 -6.86 6.40 -7.55
N PRO A 170 -6.73 7.69 -7.18
CA PRO A 170 -5.47 8.43 -7.24
C PRO A 170 -4.55 8.05 -6.07
N VAL A 171 -4.13 6.78 -6.05
CA VAL A 171 -3.28 6.18 -5.02
C VAL A 171 -2.10 5.48 -5.70
N VAL A 172 -0.92 5.66 -5.13
CA VAL A 172 0.30 4.95 -5.50
C VAL A 172 0.71 4.06 -4.33
N ARG A 173 0.63 2.74 -4.50
CA ARG A 173 0.91 1.78 -3.43
C ARG A 173 2.37 1.36 -3.48
N ARG A 174 2.99 1.24 -2.31
CA ARG A 174 4.38 0.80 -2.18
C ARG A 174 4.58 0.01 -0.89
N SER A 175 3.88 -1.11 -0.82
CA SER A 175 3.80 -1.97 0.36
C SER A 175 4.98 -2.95 0.47
N TYR A 176 5.16 -3.46 1.69
CA TYR A 176 6.20 -4.43 2.05
C TYR A 176 5.56 -5.56 2.84
N SER A 177 6.03 -6.78 2.65
CA SER A 177 5.69 -7.88 3.56
C SER A 177 6.48 -7.72 4.85
N TYR A 178 5.94 -8.20 5.96
CA TYR A 178 6.69 -8.35 7.20
C TYR A 178 6.47 -9.74 7.78
N ASP A 179 7.45 -10.22 8.55
CA ASP A 179 7.37 -11.48 9.29
C ASP A 179 8.15 -11.32 10.60
N ARG A 180 7.46 -11.48 11.74
CA ARG A 180 8.02 -11.43 13.09
C ARG A 180 8.10 -12.82 13.74
N GLY A 181 7.74 -13.89 13.01
CA GLY A 181 7.59 -15.24 13.55
C GLY A 181 6.25 -15.46 14.27
N ASP A 182 6.04 -16.69 14.74
CA ASP A 182 4.89 -17.11 15.56
C ASP A 182 3.49 -16.74 15.00
N GLY A 183 3.38 -16.64 13.67
CA GLY A 183 2.13 -16.27 12.99
C GLY A 183 1.84 -14.76 12.96
N ASP A 184 2.76 -13.90 13.41
CA ASP A 184 2.71 -12.45 13.17
C ASP A 184 3.46 -12.11 11.88
N SER A 185 2.79 -12.33 10.76
CA SER A 185 3.23 -11.92 9.44
C SER A 185 2.09 -11.24 8.68
N GLY A 186 2.43 -10.46 7.67
CA GLY A 186 1.43 -9.74 6.90
C GLY A 186 2.04 -8.68 6.00
N LEU A 187 1.32 -7.56 5.86
CA LEU A 187 1.65 -6.47 4.96
C LEU A 187 1.78 -5.15 5.72
N ILE A 188 2.91 -4.48 5.55
CA ILE A 188 3.05 -3.05 5.78
C ILE A 188 2.49 -2.37 4.54
N PHE A 189 1.19 -2.14 4.53
CA PHE A 189 0.56 -1.39 3.46
C PHE A 189 1.03 0.07 3.54
N SER A 190 1.56 0.58 2.45
CA SER A 190 2.01 1.97 2.32
C SER A 190 1.47 2.54 1.03
N CYS A 191 0.87 3.73 1.08
CA CYS A 191 0.43 4.40 -0.14
C CYS A 191 0.54 5.92 -0.08
N PHE A 192 0.76 6.50 -1.25
CA PHE A 192 0.96 7.93 -1.47
C PHE A 192 -0.19 8.48 -2.32
N GLN A 193 -0.64 9.68 -1.98
CA GLN A 193 -1.72 10.38 -2.68
C GLN A 193 -1.62 11.88 -2.43
N ARG A 194 -2.08 12.67 -3.39
CA ARG A 194 -2.20 14.13 -3.24
C ARG A 194 -3.43 14.57 -2.43
N ASP A 195 -4.38 13.67 -2.22
CA ASP A 195 -5.63 13.90 -1.47
C ASP A 195 -6.04 12.62 -0.74
N LEU A 196 -6.08 12.67 0.60
CA LEU A 196 -6.43 11.52 1.45
C LEU A 196 -7.87 11.03 1.22
N VAL A 197 -8.81 11.97 1.06
CA VAL A 197 -10.24 11.69 0.93
C VAL A 197 -10.50 11.01 -0.41
N GLN A 198 -9.96 11.55 -1.50
CA GLN A 198 -10.10 10.97 -2.84
C GLN A 198 -9.30 9.69 -3.01
N GLY A 199 -8.16 9.58 -2.34
CA GLY A 199 -7.27 8.43 -2.38
C GLY A 199 -7.66 7.33 -1.39
N PHE A 200 -6.81 7.11 -0.38
CA PHE A 200 -6.90 6.00 0.56
C PHE A 200 -8.29 5.87 1.22
N GLU A 201 -8.88 6.96 1.71
CA GLU A 201 -10.13 6.87 2.47
C GLU A 201 -11.31 6.41 1.61
N THR A 202 -11.41 6.88 0.37
CA THR A 202 -12.45 6.43 -0.55
C THR A 202 -12.29 4.95 -0.88
N VAL A 203 -11.05 4.49 -1.10
CA VAL A 203 -10.77 3.07 -1.33
C VAL A 203 -11.14 2.24 -0.10
N GLN A 204 -10.72 2.68 1.09
CA GLN A 204 -10.99 1.97 2.34
C GLN A 204 -12.50 1.87 2.63
N ARG A 205 -13.28 2.93 2.37
CA ARG A 205 -14.75 2.90 2.48
C ARG A 205 -15.38 1.88 1.53
N ARG A 206 -14.89 1.78 0.29
CA ARG A 206 -15.38 0.77 -0.66
C ARG A 206 -15.05 -0.65 -0.23
N LEU A 207 -13.95 -0.85 0.47
CA LEU A 207 -13.51 -2.14 0.99
C LEU A 207 -14.30 -2.60 2.23
N GLU A 208 -15.22 -1.77 2.75
CA GLU A 208 -16.14 -2.19 3.81
C GLU A 208 -17.01 -3.37 3.32
N GLY A 209 -17.08 -4.44 4.12
CA GLY A 209 -17.84 -5.64 3.78
C GLY A 209 -17.19 -6.58 2.76
N GLN A 210 -15.93 -6.32 2.35
CA GLN A 210 -15.22 -7.23 1.45
C GLN A 210 -15.06 -8.64 2.03
N SER A 211 -15.03 -9.64 1.16
CA SER A 211 -14.80 -11.04 1.56
C SER A 211 -13.43 -11.28 2.20
N LEU A 212 -12.42 -10.47 1.88
CA LEU A 212 -11.06 -10.59 2.45
C LEU A 212 -10.99 -10.22 3.94
N ALA A 213 -11.99 -9.50 4.46
CA ALA A 213 -11.97 -8.96 5.82
C ALA A 213 -11.82 -10.05 6.91
N LYS A 214 -12.22 -11.29 6.64
CA LYS A 214 -12.04 -12.44 7.55
C LYS A 214 -10.58 -12.88 7.72
N TYR A 215 -9.67 -12.46 6.84
CA TYR A 215 -8.27 -12.88 6.82
C TYR A 215 -7.27 -11.79 7.18
N VAL A 216 -7.72 -10.55 7.36
CA VAL A 216 -6.82 -9.42 7.57
C VAL A 216 -7.21 -8.63 8.82
N LEU A 217 -6.22 -8.27 9.62
CA LEU A 217 -6.40 -7.44 10.80
C LEU A 217 -5.44 -6.25 10.75
N THR A 218 -5.97 -5.04 10.73
CA THR A 218 -5.13 -3.85 10.89
C THR A 218 -4.75 -3.68 12.35
N THR A 219 -3.47 -3.80 12.66
CA THR A 219 -2.92 -3.75 14.04
C THR A 219 -2.19 -2.43 14.34
N GLY A 220 -1.88 -1.64 13.30
CA GLY A 220 -1.16 -0.38 13.45
C GLY A 220 -1.14 0.48 12.18
N GLY A 221 -0.37 1.55 12.22
CA GLY A 221 -0.17 2.49 11.11
C GLY A 221 -0.50 3.95 11.44
N GLY A 222 -0.70 4.77 10.41
CA GLY A 222 -0.95 6.19 10.60
C GLY A 222 -1.06 6.95 9.29
N TYR A 223 -1.40 8.23 9.40
CA TYR A 223 -1.37 9.21 8.32
C TYR A 223 -0.22 10.16 8.56
N PHE A 224 0.59 10.36 7.54
CA PHE A 224 1.79 11.19 7.59
C PHE A 224 1.83 12.10 6.37
N PHE A 225 2.58 13.19 6.49
CA PHE A 225 2.88 14.07 5.39
C PHE A 225 4.33 13.86 4.95
N VAL A 226 4.54 13.69 3.66
CA VAL A 226 5.85 13.62 3.03
C VAL A 226 6.14 15.00 2.46
N PRO A 227 7.11 15.74 3.02
CA PRO A 227 7.44 17.07 2.53
C PRO A 227 8.01 17.03 1.11
N PRO A 228 7.93 18.15 0.36
CA PRO A 228 8.64 18.28 -0.91
C PRO A 228 10.16 18.14 -0.69
N PRO A 229 10.91 17.79 -1.76
CA PRO A 229 12.36 17.63 -1.66
C PRO A 229 13.06 18.93 -1.24
N GLY A 230 14.15 18.79 -0.48
CA GLY A 230 14.93 19.89 0.08
C GLY A 230 14.30 20.50 1.33
N ASP A 231 14.88 21.61 1.81
CA ASP A 231 14.53 22.17 3.12
C ASP A 231 13.58 23.38 3.06
N GLY A 232 13.27 23.88 1.85
CA GLY A 232 12.51 25.12 1.66
C GLY A 232 11.10 25.11 2.24
N TRP A 233 10.49 23.93 2.37
CA TRP A 233 9.18 23.77 3.01
C TRP A 233 9.20 24.09 4.50
N THR A 234 10.34 23.90 5.19
CA THR A 234 10.44 24.18 6.63
C THR A 234 10.29 25.67 6.89
N GLU A 235 10.98 26.50 6.11
CA GLU A 235 10.83 27.96 6.22
C GLU A 235 9.43 28.43 5.81
N ALA A 236 8.82 27.79 4.80
CA ALA A 236 7.46 28.11 4.39
C ALA A 236 6.45 27.75 5.49
N LEU A 237 6.63 26.62 6.18
CA LEU A 237 5.80 26.19 7.30
C LEU A 237 5.94 27.13 8.51
N LEU A 238 7.14 27.61 8.81
CA LEU A 238 7.37 28.56 9.90
C LEU A 238 6.77 29.96 9.62
N ARG A 239 6.44 30.25 8.36
CA ARG A 239 5.86 31.54 7.92
C ARG A 239 4.33 31.50 7.78
N SER A 240 3.70 30.32 7.79
CA SER A 240 2.24 30.14 7.68
C SER A 240 1.55 30.17 9.02
#